data_AF-A0AAV3M5R0-F1
#
_entry.id   AF-A0AAV3M5R0-F1
#
_cell.length_a   1.000
_cell.length_b   1.000
_cell.length_c   1.000
_cell.angle_alpha   90.00
_cell.angle_beta   90.00
_cell.angle_gamma   90.00
#
_symmetry.space_group_name_H-M   'P 1'
#
loop_
_entity.id
_entity.type
_entity.pdbx_description
1 polymer ?
#
loop_
_entity_poly.entity_id
_entity_poly.type
_entity_poly.pdbx_seq_one_letter_code
_entity_poly.pdbx_strand_id
1 'polypeptide(L)'
;MEDWHLVHKVTGECIGIDILKTQDGGSFNKVFLNELASMIGCTGNGSEKVLGWILKNKNNQNEIHGTQREIAKEESVGVATVARVFKALKDNGYLKQKRSGTYLLNPSVIHYGGVGNRLTILRIWNDLI
;
A
#
# COMPACT_ATOMS: atom_id res chain seq x y z
N MET A 1 6.25 5.80 16.23
CA MET A 1 5.11 5.01 15.74
C MET A 1 4.41 4.47 16.97
N GLU A 2 3.08 4.47 17.02
CA GLU A 2 2.36 3.78 18.11
C GLU A 2 2.53 2.26 17.92
N ASP A 3 2.98 1.56 18.95
CA ASP A 3 3.16 0.10 18.92
C ASP A 3 1.83 -0.58 19.25
N TRP A 4 1.12 -1.03 18.22
CA TRP A 4 -0.11 -1.79 18.36
C TRP A 4 0.19 -3.30 18.39
N HIS A 5 -0.54 -4.04 19.22
CA HIS A 5 -0.45 -5.50 19.28
C HIS A 5 -1.84 -6.13 19.51
N LEU A 6 -2.08 -7.29 18.91
CA LEU A 6 -3.23 -8.15 19.21
C LEU A 6 -2.83 -9.11 20.32
N VAL A 7 -3.68 -9.24 21.33
CA VAL A 7 -3.48 -10.20 22.43
C VAL A 7 -4.47 -11.36 22.26
N HIS A 8 -3.95 -12.57 22.14
CA HIS A 8 -4.78 -13.76 22.22
C HIS A 8 -5.27 -13.94 23.67
N LYS A 9 -6.57 -13.75 23.90
CA LYS A 9 -7.14 -13.66 25.27
C LYS A 9 -6.91 -14.89 26.16
N VAL A 10 -6.71 -16.05 25.56
CA VAL A 10 -6.56 -17.32 26.30
C VAL A 10 -5.10 -17.65 26.58
N THR A 11 -4.20 -17.45 25.60
CA THR A 11 -2.79 -17.82 25.71
C THR A 11 -1.90 -16.67 26.18
N GLY A 12 -2.37 -15.42 26.06
CA GLY A 12 -1.57 -14.23 26.34
C GLY A 12 -0.56 -13.89 25.24
N GLU A 13 -0.57 -14.62 24.12
CA GLU A 13 0.33 -14.35 23.00
C GLU A 13 0.03 -13.00 22.36
N CYS A 14 1.08 -12.22 22.13
CA CYS A 14 1.01 -10.91 21.51
C CYS A 14 1.54 -10.98 20.08
N ILE A 15 0.74 -10.52 19.13
CA ILE A 15 1.14 -10.36 17.73
C ILE A 15 1.24 -8.86 17.46
N GLY A 16 2.45 -8.37 17.13
CA GLY A 16 2.66 -6.98 16.72
C GLY A 16 1.92 -6.69 15.43
N ILE A 17 1.20 -5.56 15.37
CA ILE A 17 0.43 -5.16 14.20
C ILE A 17 0.74 -3.72 13.81
N ASP A 18 1.11 -3.52 12.55
CA ASP A 18 1.22 -2.18 11.99
C ASP A 18 -0.16 -1.72 11.52
N ILE A 19 -0.80 -0.83 12.29
CA ILE A 19 -2.07 -0.23 11.88
C ILE A 19 -1.81 1.07 11.12
N LEU A 20 -2.10 1.06 9.82
CA LEU A 20 -2.20 2.27 9.03
C LEU A 20 -3.63 2.81 9.10
N LYS A 21 -3.83 3.86 9.90
CA LYS A 21 -5.09 4.62 9.88
C LYS A 21 -5.00 5.66 8.77
N THR A 22 -5.78 5.48 7.71
CA THR A 22 -6.02 6.54 6.72
C THR A 22 -7.16 7.43 7.24
N GLN A 23 -6.96 8.74 7.30
CA GLN A 23 -8.03 9.69 7.62
C GLN A 23 -8.87 9.89 6.36
N ASP A 24 -9.83 8.99 6.15
CA ASP A 24 -10.78 9.11 5.05
C ASP A 24 -12.15 9.34 5.70
N GLY A 25 -12.86 10.41 5.30
CA GLY A 25 -14.11 10.89 5.91
C GLY A 25 -15.24 9.85 6.02
N GLY A 26 -15.11 8.93 6.99
CA GLY A 26 -16.04 7.86 7.33
C GLY A 26 -15.54 6.41 7.15
N SER A 27 -14.33 6.14 6.63
CA SER A 27 -13.86 4.76 6.38
C SER A 27 -12.39 4.58 6.74
N PHE A 28 -12.07 3.56 7.54
CA PHE A 28 -10.68 3.18 7.83
C PHE A 28 -10.37 1.85 7.15
N ASN A 29 -9.18 1.74 6.55
CA ASN A 29 -8.70 0.49 5.97
C ASN A 29 -7.67 -0.13 6.91
N LYS A 30 -7.96 -1.31 7.46
CA LYS A 30 -6.97 -2.08 8.21
C LYS A 30 -6.14 -2.91 7.24
N VAL A 31 -4.84 -2.63 7.17
CA VAL A 31 -3.89 -3.40 6.36
C VAL A 31 -2.82 -3.96 7.28
N PHE A 32 -2.58 -5.26 7.19
CA PHE A 32 -1.44 -5.89 7.86
C PHE A 32 -0.29 -6.00 6.87
N LEU A 33 0.77 -5.22 7.11
CA LEU A 33 1.85 -5.04 6.13
C LEU A 33 2.62 -6.33 5.90
N ASN A 34 2.92 -7.11 6.93
CA ASN A 34 3.73 -8.32 6.84
C ASN A 34 3.03 -9.39 5.98
N GLU A 35 1.74 -9.57 6.19
CA GLU A 35 0.88 -10.50 5.45
C GLU A 35 0.72 -10.02 4.01
N LEU A 36 0.50 -8.73 3.78
CA LEU A 36 0.48 -8.17 2.43
C LEU A 36 1.80 -8.40 1.69
N ALA A 37 2.92 -8.13 2.38
CA ALA A 37 4.26 -8.32 1.87
C ALA A 37 4.50 -9.79 1.53
N SER A 38 4.04 -10.72 2.37
CA SER A 38 4.07 -12.17 2.13
C SER A 38 3.22 -12.57 0.92
N MET A 39 1.98 -12.07 0.81
CA MET A 39 1.08 -12.38 -0.31
C MET A 39 1.65 -11.97 -1.67
N ILE A 40 2.40 -10.88 -1.74
CA ILE A 40 3.06 -10.42 -2.98
C ILE A 40 4.47 -10.97 -3.15
N GLY A 41 4.92 -11.92 -2.31
CA GLY A 41 6.25 -12.53 -2.40
C GLY A 41 7.41 -11.58 -2.06
N CYS A 42 7.15 -10.53 -1.27
CA CYS A 42 8.12 -9.54 -0.87
C CYS A 42 8.24 -9.47 0.66
N THR A 43 9.02 -10.34 1.29
CA THR A 43 9.18 -10.32 2.76
C THR A 43 10.24 -9.32 3.23
N GLY A 44 10.19 -8.95 4.51
CA GLY A 44 11.21 -8.18 5.23
C GLY A 44 10.90 -6.69 5.42
N ASN A 45 11.50 -6.12 6.46
CA ASN A 45 11.28 -4.74 6.95
C ASN A 45 11.34 -3.66 5.85
N GLY A 46 12.28 -3.77 4.91
CA GLY A 46 12.36 -2.82 3.80
C GLY A 46 11.14 -2.85 2.87
N SER A 47 10.53 -4.03 2.69
CA SER A 47 9.31 -4.20 1.89
C SER A 47 8.10 -3.57 2.60
N GLU A 48 7.98 -3.83 3.91
CA GLU A 48 6.92 -3.30 4.77
C GLU A 48 6.95 -1.77 4.81
N LYS A 49 8.13 -1.16 4.95
CA LYS A 49 8.31 0.31 4.87
C LYS A 49 7.78 0.89 3.56
N VAL A 50 8.15 0.28 2.42
CA VAL A 50 7.69 0.73 1.10
C VAL A 50 6.17 0.60 0.95
N LEU A 51 5.59 -0.53 1.39
CA LEU A 51 4.14 -0.73 1.39
C LEU A 51 3.42 0.28 2.29
N GLY A 52 3.97 0.55 3.48
CA GLY A 52 3.45 1.54 4.39
C GLY A 52 3.49 2.94 3.80
N TRP A 53 4.59 3.31 3.14
CA TRP A 53 4.73 4.58 2.43
C TRP A 53 3.68 4.74 1.33
N ILE A 54 3.46 3.70 0.51
CA ILE A 54 2.45 3.69 -0.55
C ILE A 54 1.06 4.01 0.00
N LEU A 55 0.66 3.35 1.09
CA LEU A 55 -0.67 3.50 1.68
C LEU A 55 -0.89 4.86 2.34
N LYS A 56 0.17 5.45 2.91
CA LYS A 56 0.18 6.79 3.50
C LYS A 56 0.14 7.90 2.46
N ASN A 57 0.80 7.70 1.32
CA ASN A 57 1.00 8.75 0.30
C ASN A 57 0.06 8.64 -0.91
N LYS A 58 -0.87 7.67 -0.92
CA LYS A 58 -1.93 7.62 -1.93
C LYS A 58 -2.88 8.82 -1.76
N ASN A 59 -3.30 9.42 -2.86
CA ASN A 59 -4.33 10.47 -2.85
C ASN A 59 -5.75 9.89 -2.99
N ASN A 60 -6.74 10.78 -3.04
CA ASN A 60 -8.17 10.44 -3.15
C ASN A 60 -8.56 9.81 -4.50
N GLN A 61 -7.65 9.83 -5.48
CA GLN A 61 -7.77 9.20 -6.78
C GLN A 61 -7.01 7.86 -6.85
N ASN A 62 -6.56 7.32 -5.70
CA ASN A 62 -5.71 6.14 -5.60
C ASN A 62 -4.35 6.29 -6.32
N GLU A 63 -3.93 7.51 -6.61
CA GLU A 63 -2.63 7.75 -7.24
C GLU A 63 -1.55 7.95 -6.19
N ILE A 64 -0.34 7.51 -6.54
CA ILE A 64 0.88 7.70 -5.79
C ILE A 64 1.83 8.50 -6.66
N HIS A 65 2.39 9.58 -6.08
CA HIS A 65 3.33 10.47 -6.77
C HIS A 65 4.69 10.38 -6.08
N GLY A 66 5.70 9.93 -6.82
CA GLY A 66 7.06 9.75 -6.31
C GLY A 66 7.83 8.75 -7.17
N THR A 67 9.06 9.11 -7.54
CA THR A 67 9.99 8.19 -8.19
C THR A 67 10.49 7.15 -7.19
N GLN A 68 10.91 5.98 -7.68
CA GLN A 68 11.44 4.94 -6.78
C GLN A 68 12.69 5.39 -6.02
N ARG A 69 13.43 6.38 -6.52
CA ARG A 69 14.60 6.97 -5.85
C ARG A 69 14.20 7.88 -4.70
N GLU A 70 13.15 8.69 -4.87
CA GLU A 70 12.60 9.53 -3.80
C GLU A 70 12.06 8.66 -2.67
N ILE A 71 11.27 7.64 -3.01
CA ILE A 71 10.72 6.68 -2.04
C ILE A 71 11.84 5.98 -1.27
N ALA A 72 12.88 5.51 -1.98
CA ALA A 72 14.02 4.86 -1.36
C ALA A 72 14.74 5.78 -0.34
N LYS A 73 14.89 7.06 -0.69
CA LYS A 73 15.52 8.06 0.18
C LYS A 73 14.65 8.36 1.40
N GLU A 74 13.36 8.56 1.22
CA GLU A 74 12.44 8.89 2.32
C GLU A 74 12.33 7.76 3.34
N GLU A 75 12.21 6.51 2.88
CA GLU A 75 12.07 5.35 3.77
C GLU A 75 13.43 4.77 4.22
N SER A 76 14.54 5.36 3.78
CA SER A 76 15.90 4.88 4.06
C SER A 76 16.09 3.40 3.69
N VAL A 77 15.68 3.04 2.48
CA VAL A 77 15.80 1.69 1.90
C VAL A 77 16.56 1.73 0.57
N GLY A 78 17.04 0.58 0.10
CA GLY A 78 17.65 0.49 -1.22
C GLY A 78 16.63 0.68 -2.36
N VAL A 79 17.03 1.33 -3.46
CA VAL A 79 16.19 1.46 -4.67
C VAL A 79 15.76 0.08 -5.21
N ALA A 80 16.62 -0.93 -5.09
CA ALA A 80 16.29 -2.32 -5.47
C ALA A 80 15.12 -2.89 -4.65
N THR A 81 15.00 -2.53 -3.36
CA THR A 81 13.87 -2.92 -2.51
C THR A 81 12.58 -2.30 -3.03
N VAL A 82 12.59 -0.99 -3.33
CA VAL A 82 11.43 -0.29 -3.91
C VAL A 82 11.05 -0.92 -5.24
N ALA A 83 12.02 -1.14 -6.13
CA ALA A 83 11.79 -1.74 -7.45
C ALA A 83 11.16 -3.13 -7.34
N ARG A 84 11.63 -3.98 -6.42
CA ARG A 84 11.08 -5.32 -6.17
C ARG A 84 9.63 -5.25 -5.69
N VAL A 85 9.33 -4.40 -4.71
CA VAL A 85 7.95 -4.23 -4.20
C VAL A 85 7.03 -3.72 -5.31
N PHE A 86 7.44 -2.69 -6.06
CA PHE A 86 6.64 -2.14 -7.16
C PHE A 86 6.42 -3.16 -8.27
N LYS A 87 7.43 -3.97 -8.58
CA LYS A 87 7.30 -5.06 -9.55
C LYS A 87 6.29 -6.10 -9.05
N ALA A 88 6.41 -6.56 -7.81
CA ALA A 88 5.48 -7.52 -7.23
C ALA A 88 4.03 -7.02 -7.21
N LEU A 89 3.81 -5.75 -6.87
CA LEU A 89 2.48 -5.15 -6.93
C LEU A 89 1.91 -5.08 -8.35
N LYS A 90 2.75 -4.80 -9.36
CA LYS A 90 2.36 -4.83 -10.77
C LYS A 90 2.02 -6.24 -11.23
N ASP A 91 2.89 -7.21 -10.94
CA ASP A 91 2.75 -8.61 -11.35
C ASP A 91 1.46 -9.24 -10.75
N ASN A 92 1.05 -8.81 -9.55
CA ASN A 92 -0.20 -9.23 -8.91
C ASN A 92 -1.43 -8.37 -9.28
N GLY A 93 -1.29 -7.40 -10.18
CA GLY A 93 -2.40 -6.54 -10.62
C GLY A 93 -2.90 -5.55 -9.56
N TYR A 94 -2.09 -5.22 -8.57
CA TYR A 94 -2.42 -4.26 -7.50
C TYR A 94 -2.00 -2.83 -7.82
N LEU A 95 -1.05 -2.66 -8.74
CA LEU A 95 -0.51 -1.37 -9.13
C LEU A 95 -0.34 -1.28 -10.65
N LYS A 96 -0.71 -0.15 -11.25
CA LYS A 96 -0.37 0.20 -12.63
C LYS A 96 0.47 1.47 -12.65
N GLN A 97 1.30 1.62 -13.68
CA GLN A 97 2.07 2.83 -13.88
C GLN A 97 1.40 3.69 -14.94
N LYS A 98 1.04 4.93 -14.58
CA LYS A 98 0.43 5.89 -15.51
C LYS A 98 1.50 6.65 -16.29
N ARG A 99 2.59 7.05 -15.62
CA ARG A 99 3.78 7.68 -16.20
C ARG A 99 4.96 7.54 -15.23
N SER A 100 6.15 8.02 -15.61
CA SER A 100 7.28 8.05 -14.69
C SER A 100 6.91 8.82 -13.41
N GLY A 101 7.11 8.20 -12.25
CA GLY A 101 6.80 8.80 -10.94
C GLY A 101 5.30 8.90 -10.60
N THR A 102 4.39 8.40 -11.43
CA THR A 102 2.95 8.37 -11.11
C THR A 102 2.39 6.96 -11.30
N TYR A 103 1.81 6.43 -10.24
CA TYR A 103 1.23 5.09 -10.20
C TYR A 103 -0.21 5.14 -9.71
N LEU A 104 -1.02 4.18 -10.13
CA LEU A 104 -2.40 4.03 -9.72
C LEU A 104 -2.55 2.70 -8.98
N LEU A 105 -3.22 2.70 -7.82
CA LEU A 105 -3.58 1.50 -7.07
C LEU A 105 -4.91 0.94 -7.55
N ASN A 106 -5.03 -0.38 -7.58
CA ASN A 106 -6.23 -1.06 -8.03
C ASN A 106 -7.42 -0.76 -7.10
N PRO A 107 -8.49 -0.09 -7.58
CA PRO A 107 -9.66 0.27 -6.77
C PRO A 107 -10.52 -0.94 -6.34
N SER A 108 -10.27 -2.12 -6.90
CA SER A 108 -10.88 -3.38 -6.44
C SER A 108 -10.22 -3.91 -5.16
N VAL A 109 -8.99 -3.48 -4.86
CA VAL A 109 -8.23 -3.91 -3.67
C VAL A 109 -8.31 -2.84 -2.58
N ILE A 110 -8.07 -1.58 -2.93
CA ILE A 110 -8.11 -0.44 -2.01
C ILE A 110 -8.73 0.75 -2.71
N HIS A 111 -9.65 1.48 -2.08
CA HIS A 111 -10.22 2.70 -2.66
C HIS A 111 -10.52 3.74 -1.60
N TYR A 112 -10.45 5.01 -2.02
CA TYR A 112 -10.89 6.15 -1.25
C TYR A 112 -12.34 6.53 -1.60
N GLY A 113 -13.14 6.90 -0.60
CA GLY A 113 -14.48 7.45 -0.79
C GLY A 113 -15.56 6.43 -1.16
N GLY A 114 -16.77 6.92 -1.44
CA GLY A 114 -17.94 6.08 -1.73
C GLY A 114 -17.93 5.41 -3.10
N VAL A 115 -18.96 4.59 -3.35
CA VAL A 115 -19.11 3.76 -4.56
C VAL A 115 -18.92 4.53 -5.87
N GLY A 116 -19.42 5.77 -5.95
CA GLY A 116 -19.26 6.61 -7.14
C GLY A 116 -17.80 6.94 -7.47
N ASN A 117 -16.98 7.27 -6.46
CA ASN A 117 -15.55 7.53 -6.67
C ASN A 117 -14.82 6.25 -7.09
N ARG A 118 -15.15 5.11 -6.48
CA ARG A 118 -14.60 3.81 -6.84
C ARG A 118 -14.85 3.45 -8.31
N LEU A 119 -16.07 3.66 -8.81
CA LEU A 119 -16.41 3.38 -10.21
C LEU A 119 -15.63 4.27 -11.19
N THR A 120 -15.45 5.54 -10.86
CA THR A 120 -14.63 6.48 -11.65
C THR A 120 -13.18 6.01 -11.72
N ILE A 121 -12.57 5.68 -10.59
CA ILE A 121 -11.18 5.20 -10.55
C ILE A 121 -11.05 3.85 -11.26
N LEU A 122 -12.04 2.95 -11.14
CA LEU A 122 -12.03 1.66 -11.82
C LEU A 122 -12.07 1.80 -13.34
N ARG A 123 -12.81 2.77 -13.86
CA ARG A 123 -12.80 3.09 -15.30
C ARG A 123 -11.39 3.52 -15.74
N ILE A 124 -10.77 4.48 -15.04
CA ILE A 124 -9.41 4.94 -15.33
C ILE A 124 -8.42 3.77 -15.27
N TRP A 125 -8.55 2.90 -14.28
CA TRP A 125 -7.70 1.72 -14.12
C TRP A 125 -7.78 0.74 -15.29
N ASN A 126 -8.98 0.52 -15.83
CA ASN A 126 -9.20 -0.37 -16.97
C ASN A 126 -8.66 0.22 -18.28
N ASP A 127 -8.70 1.55 -18.42
CA ASP A 127 -8.19 2.26 -19.59
C ASP A 127 -6.65 2.32 -19.63
N LEU A 128 -5.99 2.17 -18.48
CA LEU A 128 -4.53 2.00 -18.41
C LEU A 128 -4.20 0.55 -18.81
N ILE A 129 -3.62 0.38 -19.99
CA ILE A 129 -3.20 -0.93 -20.53
C ILE A 129 -2.11 -1.55 -19.64
#